data_AF-A0A7X9CZW7-F1
#
_entry.id   AF-A0A7X9CZW7-F1
#
_cell.length_a   1.000
_cell.length_b   1.000
_cell.length_c   1.000
_cell.angle_alpha   90.00
_cell.angle_beta   90.00
_cell.angle_gamma   90.00
#
_symmetry.space_group_name_H-M   'P 1'
#
loop_
_entity.id
_entity.type
_entity.pdbx_description
1 polymer ?
#
loop_
_entity_poly.entity_id
_entity_poly.type
_entity_poly.pdbx_seq_one_letter_code
_entity_poly.pdbx_strand_id
1 'polypeptide(L)' 'YDPAEGDPDNGIEPGTAFEDLPEDWVCPVCGATKDMFEKE' A
#
# COMPACT_ATOMS: atom_id res chain seq x y z
N TYR A 1 -3.16 -0.68 4.57
CA TYR A 1 -2.13 -1.52 3.94
C TYR A 1 -1.35 -2.17 5.06
N ASP A 2 -1.16 -3.49 5.01
CA ASP A 2 -0.31 -4.20 5.97
C ASP A 2 1.06 -4.46 5.31
N PRO A 3 2.16 -3.83 5.77
CA PRO A 3 3.49 -4.11 5.27
C PRO A 3 3.89 -5.58 5.38
N ALA A 4 3.39 -6.33 6.36
CA ALA A 4 3.71 -7.75 6.51
C ALA A 4 3.08 -8.62 5.40
N GLU A 5 1.95 -8.19 4.83
CA GLU A 5 1.28 -8.89 3.73
C GLU A 5 1.70 -8.35 2.35
N GLY A 6 2.04 -7.07 2.26
CA GLY A 6 2.31 -6.42 0.99
C GLY A 6 1.05 -6.18 0.16
N ASP A 7 1.23 -6.09 -1.15
CA ASP A 7 0.15 -6.13 -2.15
C ASP A 7 0.66 -6.90 -3.40
N PRO A 8 0.86 -8.23 -3.30
CA PRO A 8 1.58 -9.00 -4.32
C PRO A 8 0.87 -9.05 -5.67
N ASP A 9 -0.46 -8.97 -5.68
CA ASP A 9 -1.28 -8.94 -6.90
C ASP A 9 -1.03 -7.67 -7.73
N ASN A 10 -0.60 -6.58 -7.07
CA ASN A 10 -0.20 -5.32 -7.69
C ASN A 10 1.32 -5.10 -7.70
N GLY A 11 2.10 -6.16 -7.43
CA GLY A 11 3.57 -6.12 -7.53
C GLY A 11 4.28 -5.50 -6.33
N ILE A 12 3.62 -5.38 -5.18
CA ILE A 12 4.22 -4.93 -3.92
C ILE A 12 4.50 -6.16 -3.05
N GLU A 13 5.77 -6.45 -2.79
CA GLU A 13 6.15 -7.62 -2.00
C GLU A 13 5.83 -7.45 -0.50
N PRO A 14 5.61 -8.56 0.23
CA PRO A 14 5.59 -8.54 1.68
C PRO A 14 6.89 -7.93 2.23
N GLY A 15 6.75 -7.02 3.20
CA GLY A 15 7.82 -6.27 3.84
C GLY A 15 8.04 -4.87 3.29
N THR A 16 7.39 -4.48 2.18
CA THR A 16 7.47 -3.11 1.67
C THR A 16 6.78 -2.14 2.63
N ALA A 17 7.49 -1.11 3.11
CA ALA A 17 6.90 -0.10 3.98
C ALA A 17 5.88 0.76 3.22
N PHE A 18 4.86 1.28 3.91
CA PHE A 18 3.84 2.15 3.30
C PHE A 18 4.46 3.40 2.61
N GLU A 19 5.54 3.93 3.18
CA GLU A 19 6.28 5.05 2.63
C GLU A 19 7.02 4.73 1.33
N ASP A 20 7.41 3.47 1.14
CA ASP A 20 8.10 2.98 -0.07
C ASP A 20 7.11 2.59 -1.20
N LEU A 21 5.81 2.61 -0.95
CA LEU A 21 4.82 2.35 -2.00
C LEU A 21 4.93 3.40 -3.12
N PRO A 22 4.66 3.02 -4.39
CA PRO A 22 4.58 3.98 -5.50
C PRO A 22 3.61 5.14 -5.21
N GLU A 23 3.88 6.34 -5.72
CA GLU A 23 3.01 7.51 -5.51
C GLU A 23 1.60 7.33 -6.09
N ASP A 24 1.48 6.51 -7.13
CA ASP A 24 0.23 6.14 -7.80
C ASP A 24 -0.44 4.90 -7.21
N TRP A 25 0.11 4.33 -6.13
CA TRP A 25 -0.54 3.21 -5.45
C TRP A 25 -1.92 3.62 -4.91
N VAL A 26 -2.89 2.72 -5.10
CA VAL A 26 -4.24 2.84 -4.58
C VAL A 26 -4.59 1.56 -3.83
N CYS A 27 -5.41 1.68 -2.78
CA CYS A 27 -5.87 0.53 -2.02
C CYS A 27 -6.63 -0.44 -2.94
N PRO A 28 -6.22 -1.71 -3.05
CA PRO A 28 -6.87 -2.67 -3.95
C PRO A 28 -8.31 -3.02 -3.52
N VAL A 29 -8.69 -2.71 -2.28
CA VAL A 29 -10.02 -3.00 -1.73
C VAL A 29 -11.02 -1.87 -2.00
N CYS A 30 -10.59 -0.60 -1.85
CA CYS A 30 -11.49 0.55 -1.88
C CYS A 30 -11.10 1.66 -2.87
N GLY A 31 -9.93 1.59 -3.50
CA GLY A 31 -9.42 2.60 -4.42
C GLY A 31 -8.92 3.89 -3.76
N ALA A 32 -8.84 3.93 -2.42
CA ALA A 32 -8.29 5.09 -1.71
C ALA A 32 -6.82 5.31 -2.06
N THR A 33 -6.43 6.56 -2.30
CA THR A 33 -5.07 6.99 -2.59
C THR A 33 -4.22 7.06 -1.31
N LYS A 34 -2.88 7.11 -1.45
CA LYS A 34 -1.96 7.10 -0.30
C LYS A 34 -2.21 8.21 0.72
N ASP A 35 -2.71 9.37 0.30
CA ASP A 35 -3.03 10.53 1.13
C ASP A 35 -4.26 10.34 2.03
N MET A 36 -5.11 9.34 1.76
CA MET A 36 -6.24 8.97 2.61
C MET A 36 -5.88 8.06 3.78
N PHE A 37 -4.61 7.64 3.87
CA PHE A 37 -4.10 6.81 4.96
C PHE A 37 -3.33 7.67 5.96
N GLU A 38 -3.56 7.43 7.25
CA GLU A 38 -2.78 8.02 8.34
C GLU A 38 -1.87 6.94 8.95
N LYS A 39 -0.68 7.33 9.40
CA LYS A 39 0.17 6.45 10.21
C LYS A 39 -0.51 6.31 11.59
N GLU A 40 -1.03 5.13 11.90
CA GLU A 40 -1.43 4.77 13.28
C GLU A 40 -0.23 4.73 14.24
#